data_AF-A0A1Y2AK97-F1
#
_entry.id   AF-A0A1Y2AK97-F1
#
_cell.length_a   1.000
_cell.length_b   1.000
_cell.length_c   1.000
_cell.angle_alpha   90.00
_cell.angle_beta   90.00
_cell.angle_gamma   90.00
#
_symmetry.space_group_name_H-M   'P 1'
#
loop_
_entity.id
_entity.type
_entity.pdbx_description
1 polymer ?
#
loop_
_entity_poly.entity_id
_entity_poly.type
_entity_poly.pdbx_seq_one_letter_code
_entity_poly.pdbx_strand_id
1 'polypeptide(L)'
;MLTNNSDTNTPLDDEKYAIVPYEEKNMDLIVKDQYLALIDKINDLQNKVNKYDDLQKKFEESTRKINELNSTINTLKNNCQNLTYQNNNLRNTTDYSNRRINDLNNTINSLKKKCYYSFEKGMIISWYGSLYSIPDGWAICNGCRGTPDLTDKFVIGSGGKYTYGSTGGKSTIHLTKDNLPKLGKFGISSDSHNGLFHHSSNGLVTCQSRYSVYVKNGGADDWGSNYVIDLNEGMNSSAINIMNPYYALYYIMKL
;
A
#
# COMPACT_ATOMS: atom_id res chain seq x y z
N MET A 1 -46.84 -3.42 -62.30
CA MET A 1 -47.57 -4.34 -63.19
C MET A 1 -48.74 -4.93 -62.41
N LEU A 2 -49.93 -4.95 -63.01
CA LEU A 2 -51.25 -5.41 -62.50
C LEU A 2 -51.88 -4.41 -61.51
N THR A 3 -52.70 -3.40 -61.85
CA THR A 3 -54.00 -3.27 -62.58
C THR A 3 -55.16 -4.09 -62.02
N ASN A 4 -56.28 -3.36 -61.81
CA ASN A 4 -57.67 -3.78 -61.55
C ASN A 4 -58.01 -3.94 -60.06
N ASN A 5 -59.08 -3.37 -59.49
CA ASN A 5 -60.34 -2.91 -60.07
C ASN A 5 -60.89 -1.67 -59.35
N SER A 6 -61.63 -0.91 -60.14
CA SER A 6 -62.65 0.06 -59.76
C SER A 6 -63.50 -0.39 -58.58
N ASP A 7 -63.67 0.47 -57.59
CA ASP A 7 -64.96 0.61 -56.92
C ASP A 7 -65.24 2.11 -56.77
N THR A 8 -66.15 2.56 -57.62
CA THR A 8 -66.79 3.86 -57.57
C THR A 8 -67.52 3.96 -56.23
N ASN A 9 -66.94 4.68 -55.27
CA ASN A 9 -67.64 5.11 -54.07
C ASN A 9 -68.55 6.28 -54.47
N THR A 10 -69.59 5.97 -55.25
CA THR A 10 -70.80 6.80 -55.29
C THR A 10 -71.31 6.87 -53.85
N PRO A 11 -71.56 8.06 -53.29
CA PRO A 11 -72.31 8.15 -52.05
C PRO A 11 -73.63 7.44 -52.31
N LEU A 12 -73.86 6.31 -51.64
CA LEU A 12 -75.23 5.84 -51.47
C LEU A 12 -75.86 6.95 -50.64
N ASP A 13 -76.63 7.80 -51.31
CA ASP A 13 -77.52 8.74 -50.65
C ASP A 13 -78.22 7.96 -49.54
N ASP A 14 -78.09 8.47 -48.31
CA ASP A 14 -78.94 8.10 -47.19
C ASP A 14 -80.37 8.53 -47.55
N GLU A 15 -81.00 7.88 -48.53
CA GLU A 15 -82.44 7.80 -48.62
C GLU A 15 -82.88 7.04 -47.38
N LYS A 16 -83.09 7.79 -46.31
CA LYS A 16 -84.07 7.45 -45.28
C LYS A 16 -85.35 7.13 -46.05
N TYR A 17 -85.59 5.84 -46.31
CA TYR A 17 -86.89 5.31 -46.64
C TYR A 17 -87.78 5.54 -45.42
N ALA A 18 -88.28 6.77 -45.29
CA ALA A 18 -89.41 7.05 -44.45
C ALA A 18 -90.55 6.21 -45.02
N ILE A 19 -91.03 5.26 -44.24
CA ILE A 19 -92.27 4.53 -44.54
C ILE A 19 -93.36 5.61 -44.61
N VAL A 20 -93.74 6.00 -45.81
CA VAL A 20 -94.87 6.91 -46.04
C VAL A 20 -96.12 6.15 -45.55
N PRO A 21 -96.91 6.71 -44.62
CA PRO A 21 -98.12 6.04 -44.16
C PRO A 21 -99.07 5.91 -45.36
N TYR A 22 -99.41 4.67 -45.73
CA TYR A 22 -100.44 4.43 -46.75
C TYR A 22 -101.77 4.94 -46.19
N GLU A 23 -102.42 5.87 -46.89
CA GLU A 23 -103.70 6.45 -46.46
C GLU A 23 -104.76 5.35 -46.25
N GLU A 24 -105.29 5.30 -45.02
CA GLU A 24 -106.29 4.35 -44.56
C GLU A 24 -107.64 4.54 -45.27
N LYS A 25 -107.83 4.01 -46.47
CA LYS A 25 -109.18 3.87 -47.04
C LYS A 25 -109.38 2.47 -47.64
N ASN A 26 -110.13 1.64 -46.89
CA ASN A 26 -110.66 0.31 -47.21
C ASN A 26 -109.66 -0.86 -47.27
N MET A 27 -108.91 -1.09 -46.19
CA MET A 27 -108.20 -2.36 -45.95
C MET A 27 -109.04 -3.30 -45.07
N ASP A 28 -109.15 -4.57 -45.47
CA ASP A 28 -109.78 -5.64 -44.68
C ASP A 28 -108.99 -5.84 -43.37
N LEU A 29 -109.70 -6.06 -42.25
CA LEU A 29 -109.14 -6.02 -40.89
C LEU A 29 -107.99 -7.03 -40.72
N ILE A 30 -108.12 -8.20 -41.34
CA ILE A 30 -107.12 -9.28 -41.36
C ILE A 30 -105.83 -8.82 -42.07
N VAL A 31 -105.95 -8.05 -43.14
CA VAL A 31 -104.81 -7.56 -43.93
C VAL A 31 -104.06 -6.45 -43.15
N LYS A 32 -104.79 -5.65 -42.37
CA LYS A 32 -104.20 -4.63 -41.48
C LYS A 32 -103.36 -5.25 -40.37
N ASP A 33 -103.86 -6.29 -39.71
CA ASP A 33 -103.12 -6.99 -38.64
C ASP A 33 -101.86 -7.69 -39.16
N GLN A 34 -101.94 -8.31 -40.34
CA GLN A 34 -100.78 -8.91 -41.02
C GLN A 34 -99.73 -7.87 -41.40
N TYR A 35 -100.15 -6.68 -41.85
CA TYR A 35 -99.27 -5.57 -42.19
C TYR A 35 -98.53 -5.01 -40.96
N LEU A 36 -99.23 -4.82 -39.84
CA LEU A 36 -98.62 -4.38 -38.57
C LEU A 36 -97.61 -5.41 -38.02
N ALA A 37 -97.94 -6.70 -38.05
CA ALA A 37 -97.03 -7.76 -37.64
C ALA A 37 -95.76 -7.84 -38.53
N LEU A 38 -95.89 -7.47 -39.80
CA LEU A 38 -94.75 -7.35 -40.72
C LEU A 38 -93.86 -6.16 -40.37
N ILE A 39 -94.45 -5.00 -40.04
CA ILE A 39 -93.71 -3.81 -39.58
C ILE A 39 -92.92 -4.13 -38.30
N ASP A 40 -93.53 -4.82 -37.33
CA ASP A 40 -92.82 -5.20 -36.09
C ASP A 40 -91.62 -6.12 -36.36
N LYS A 41 -91.77 -7.08 -37.29
CA LYS A 41 -90.65 -7.93 -37.73
C LYS A 41 -89.56 -7.12 -38.43
N ILE A 42 -89.92 -6.13 -39.25
CA ILE A 42 -88.95 -5.24 -39.91
C ILE A 42 -88.18 -4.43 -38.86
N ASN A 43 -88.87 -3.87 -37.86
CA ASN A 43 -88.23 -3.13 -36.78
C ASN A 43 -87.27 -4.00 -35.94
N ASP A 44 -87.66 -5.23 -35.61
CA ASP A 44 -86.78 -6.18 -34.92
C ASP A 44 -85.55 -6.55 -35.75
N LEU A 45 -85.73 -6.76 -37.06
CA LEU A 45 -84.62 -7.00 -37.98
C LEU A 45 -83.68 -5.79 -38.07
N GLN A 46 -84.19 -4.56 -38.16
CA GLN A 46 -83.39 -3.34 -38.15
C GLN A 46 -82.58 -3.20 -36.85
N ASN A 47 -83.17 -3.51 -35.69
CA ASN A 47 -82.45 -3.51 -34.42
C ASN A 47 -81.31 -4.55 -34.39
N LYS A 48 -81.53 -5.72 -34.98
CA LYS A 48 -80.48 -6.75 -35.12
C LYS A 48 -79.36 -6.31 -36.06
N VAL A 49 -79.69 -5.65 -37.18
CA VAL A 49 -78.70 -5.08 -38.11
C VAL A 49 -77.84 -4.03 -37.41
N ASN A 50 -78.46 -3.08 -36.69
CA ASN A 50 -77.71 -2.07 -35.93
C ASN A 50 -76.76 -2.68 -34.89
N LYS A 51 -77.17 -3.78 -34.23
CA LYS A 51 -76.32 -4.51 -33.29
C LYS A 51 -75.15 -5.21 -34.00
N TYR A 52 -75.36 -5.71 -35.22
CA TYR A 52 -74.32 -6.31 -36.05
C TYR A 52 -73.28 -5.26 -36.45
N ASP A 53 -73.70 -4.06 -36.85
CA ASP A 53 -72.79 -2.96 -37.21
C ASP A 53 -71.91 -2.51 -36.04
N ASP A 54 -72.47 -2.43 -34.81
CA ASP A 54 -71.68 -2.14 -33.61
C ASP A 54 -70.65 -3.24 -33.32
N LEU A 55 -71.02 -4.50 -33.53
CA LEU A 55 -70.12 -5.63 -33.37
C LEU A 55 -68.99 -5.62 -34.41
N GLN A 56 -69.31 -5.24 -35.65
CA GLN A 56 -68.34 -5.10 -36.74
C GLN A 56 -67.29 -4.02 -36.40
N LYS A 57 -67.73 -2.85 -35.92
CA LYS A 57 -66.82 -1.78 -35.47
C LYS A 57 -65.90 -2.25 -34.34
N LYS A 58 -66.44 -2.97 -33.35
CA LYS A 58 -65.63 -3.56 -32.26
C LYS A 58 -64.62 -4.57 -32.77
N PHE A 59 -64.98 -5.36 -33.79
CA PHE A 59 -64.06 -6.33 -34.42
C PHE A 59 -62.92 -5.63 -35.16
N GLU A 60 -63.21 -4.56 -35.90
CA GLU A 60 -62.22 -3.73 -36.58
C GLU A 60 -61.25 -3.06 -35.59
N GLU A 61 -61.77 -2.51 -34.50
CA GLU A 61 -60.94 -1.93 -33.43
C GLU A 61 -60.01 -2.98 -32.78
N SER A 62 -60.53 -4.17 -32.51
CA SER A 62 -59.74 -5.30 -32.00
C SER A 62 -58.65 -5.70 -32.98
N THR A 63 -58.95 -5.74 -34.28
CA THR A 63 -57.96 -6.03 -35.34
C THR A 63 -56.85 -4.98 -35.37
N ARG A 64 -57.20 -3.69 -35.23
CA ARG A 64 -56.24 -2.59 -35.14
C ARG A 64 -55.29 -2.76 -33.95
N LYS A 65 -55.83 -3.10 -32.77
CA LYS A 65 -55.06 -3.34 -31.54
C LYS A 65 -54.12 -4.54 -31.68
N ILE A 66 -54.56 -5.62 -32.33
CA ILE A 66 -53.71 -6.79 -32.61
C ILE A 66 -52.52 -6.40 -33.49
N ASN A 67 -52.72 -5.57 -34.51
CA ASN A 67 -51.63 -5.13 -35.37
C ASN A 67 -50.62 -4.24 -34.64
N GLU A 68 -51.09 -3.33 -33.77
CA GLU A 68 -50.21 -2.52 -32.90
C GLU A 68 -49.40 -3.40 -31.94
N LEU A 69 -50.05 -4.41 -31.35
CA LEU A 69 -49.40 -5.35 -30.45
C LEU A 69 -48.32 -6.16 -31.17
N ASN A 70 -48.61 -6.65 -32.38
CA ASN A 70 -47.65 -7.39 -33.19
C ASN A 70 -46.42 -6.54 -33.57
N SER A 71 -46.63 -5.26 -33.90
CA SER A 71 -45.52 -4.32 -34.14
C SER A 71 -44.63 -4.19 -32.89
N THR A 72 -45.25 -4.00 -31.73
CA THR A 72 -44.55 -3.87 -30.45
C THR A 72 -43.75 -5.13 -30.11
N ILE A 73 -44.33 -6.32 -30.31
CA ILE A 73 -43.66 -7.61 -30.10
C ILE A 73 -42.40 -7.74 -30.97
N ASN A 74 -42.48 -7.33 -32.24
CA ASN A 74 -41.33 -7.39 -33.14
C ASN A 74 -40.20 -6.45 -32.70
N THR A 75 -40.53 -5.23 -32.28
CA THR A 75 -39.55 -4.28 -31.72
C THR A 75 -38.89 -4.85 -30.47
N LEU A 76 -39.66 -5.40 -29.53
CA LEU A 76 -39.14 -6.01 -28.31
C LEU A 76 -38.22 -7.19 -28.62
N LYS A 77 -38.59 -8.04 -29.59
CA LYS A 77 -37.75 -9.17 -30.03
C LYS A 77 -36.38 -8.71 -30.52
N ASN A 78 -36.34 -7.67 -31.36
CA ASN A 78 -35.08 -7.12 -31.87
C ASN A 78 -34.23 -6.51 -30.74
N ASN A 79 -34.86 -5.78 -29.81
CA ASN A 79 -34.17 -5.20 -28.67
C ASN A 79 -33.55 -6.27 -27.77
N CYS A 80 -34.28 -7.36 -27.49
CA CYS A 80 -33.76 -8.48 -26.71
C CYS A 80 -32.54 -9.15 -27.38
N GLN A 81 -32.54 -9.28 -28.71
CA GLN A 81 -31.39 -9.81 -29.46
C GLN A 81 -30.16 -8.88 -29.35
N ASN A 82 -30.37 -7.57 -29.51
CA ASN A 82 -29.30 -6.58 -29.38
C ASN A 82 -28.70 -6.57 -27.97
N LEU A 83 -29.54 -6.61 -26.93
CA LEU A 83 -29.10 -6.70 -25.54
C LEU A 83 -28.31 -7.99 -25.28
N THR A 84 -28.75 -9.11 -25.86
CA THR A 84 -28.02 -10.38 -25.76
C THR A 84 -26.62 -10.28 -26.36
N TYR A 85 -26.49 -9.66 -27.54
CA TYR A 85 -25.20 -9.43 -28.17
C TYR A 85 -24.29 -8.52 -27.33
N GLN A 86 -24.82 -7.41 -26.83
CA GLN A 86 -24.08 -6.48 -25.96
C GLN A 86 -23.59 -7.16 -24.68
N ASN A 87 -24.43 -7.98 -24.03
CA ASN A 87 -24.06 -8.72 -22.83
C ASN A 87 -22.93 -9.73 -23.09
N ASN A 88 -22.95 -10.42 -24.24
CA ASN A 88 -21.87 -11.33 -24.61
C ASN A 88 -20.54 -10.59 -24.83
N ASN A 89 -20.56 -9.42 -25.47
CA ASN A 89 -19.35 -8.61 -25.66
C ASN A 89 -18.78 -8.11 -24.33
N LEU A 90 -19.65 -7.69 -23.41
CA LEU A 90 -19.25 -7.28 -22.08
C LEU A 90 -18.61 -8.46 -21.33
N ARG A 91 -19.25 -9.63 -21.35
CA ARG A 91 -18.72 -10.85 -20.71
C ARG A 91 -17.34 -11.22 -21.24
N ASN A 92 -17.16 -11.21 -22.56
CA ASN A 92 -15.86 -11.51 -23.19
C ASN A 92 -14.76 -10.52 -22.75
N THR A 93 -15.10 -9.24 -22.63
CA THR A 93 -14.17 -8.18 -22.18
C THR A 93 -13.78 -8.37 -20.72
N THR A 94 -14.74 -8.71 -19.87
CA THR A 94 -14.52 -9.05 -18.46
C THR A 94 -13.62 -10.28 -18.31
N ASP A 95 -13.89 -11.34 -19.08
CA ASP A 95 -13.09 -12.57 -19.05
C ASP A 95 -11.64 -12.32 -19.48
N TYR A 96 -11.42 -11.50 -20.52
CA TYR A 96 -10.08 -11.11 -20.94
C TYR A 96 -9.35 -10.31 -19.85
N SER A 97 -10.04 -9.37 -19.22
CA SER A 97 -9.49 -8.55 -18.14
C SER A 97 -9.08 -9.42 -16.94
N ASN A 98 -9.92 -10.39 -16.56
CA ASN A 98 -9.65 -11.33 -15.48
C ASN A 98 -8.42 -12.20 -15.75
N ARG A 99 -8.24 -12.69 -16.98
CA ARG A 99 -7.03 -13.43 -17.38
C ARG A 99 -5.77 -12.58 -17.19
N ARG A 100 -5.80 -11.33 -17.67
CA ARG A 100 -4.66 -10.40 -17.56
C ARG A 100 -4.34 -10.04 -16.11
N ILE A 101 -5.34 -9.92 -15.25
CA ILE A 101 -5.15 -9.74 -13.79
C ILE A 101 -4.44 -10.95 -13.20
N ASN A 102 -4.85 -12.17 -13.56
CA ASN A 102 -4.21 -13.39 -13.07
C ASN A 102 -2.75 -13.50 -13.53
N ASP A 103 -2.46 -13.20 -14.80
CA ASP A 103 -1.09 -13.19 -15.34
C ASP A 103 -0.21 -12.15 -14.62
N LEU A 104 -0.77 -10.97 -14.35
CA LEU A 104 -0.08 -9.92 -13.61
C LEU A 104 0.23 -10.35 -12.18
N ASN A 105 -0.73 -10.97 -11.49
CA ASN A 105 -0.55 -11.50 -10.14
C ASN A 105 0.55 -12.57 -10.10
N ASN A 106 0.57 -13.49 -11.06
CA ASN A 106 1.62 -14.50 -11.19
C ASN A 106 3.00 -13.88 -11.41
N THR A 107 3.08 -12.84 -12.25
CA THR A 107 4.31 -12.09 -12.50
C THR A 107 4.80 -11.38 -11.24
N ILE A 108 3.91 -10.68 -10.53
CA ILE A 108 4.20 -10.00 -9.26
C ILE A 108 4.74 -10.99 -8.24
N ASN A 109 4.11 -12.15 -8.09
CA ASN A 109 4.56 -13.19 -7.15
C ASN A 109 5.96 -13.70 -7.51
N SER A 110 6.23 -13.89 -8.79
CA SER A 110 7.55 -14.31 -9.28
C SER A 110 8.64 -13.25 -9.03
N LEU A 111 8.32 -11.97 -9.23
CA LEU A 111 9.23 -10.86 -8.99
C LEU A 111 9.51 -10.65 -7.49
N LYS A 112 8.47 -10.70 -6.65
CA LYS A 112 8.62 -10.68 -5.18
C LYS A 112 9.56 -11.79 -4.72
N LYS A 113 9.36 -13.00 -5.25
CA LYS A 113 10.20 -14.16 -4.95
C LYS A 113 11.65 -13.95 -5.38
N LYS A 114 11.91 -13.39 -6.57
CA LYS A 114 13.28 -13.06 -7.03
C LYS A 114 13.98 -12.03 -6.14
N CYS A 115 13.27 -10.97 -5.73
CA CYS A 115 13.84 -9.93 -4.87
C CYS A 115 14.21 -10.48 -3.47
N TYR A 116 13.40 -11.39 -2.94
CA TYR A 116 13.66 -12.03 -1.65
C TYR A 116 14.91 -12.94 -1.66
N TYR A 117 15.29 -13.49 -2.82
CA TYR A 117 16.48 -14.34 -2.97
C TYR A 117 17.79 -13.57 -3.18
N SER A 118 17.76 -12.23 -3.28
CA SER A 118 19.00 -11.45 -3.34
C SER A 118 19.78 -11.47 -2.03
N PHE A 119 19.13 -11.86 -0.92
CA PHE A 119 19.75 -12.00 0.40
C PHE A 119 19.45 -13.37 0.99
N GLU A 120 20.51 -14.13 1.26
CA GLU A 120 20.41 -15.42 1.92
C GLU A 120 20.22 -15.25 3.43
N LYS A 121 19.55 -16.23 4.05
CA LYS A 121 19.37 -16.27 5.50
C LYS A 121 20.74 -16.23 6.20
N GLY A 122 20.86 -15.39 7.22
CA GLY A 122 22.10 -15.18 7.95
C GLY A 122 22.99 -14.05 7.41
N MET A 123 22.67 -13.46 6.25
CA MET A 123 23.35 -12.24 5.80
C MET A 123 23.09 -11.10 6.77
N ILE A 124 24.14 -10.37 7.13
CA ILE A 124 24.10 -9.21 8.03
C ILE A 124 24.47 -7.96 7.23
N ILE A 125 23.66 -6.90 7.37
CA ILE A 125 23.89 -5.62 6.72
C ILE A 125 23.73 -4.47 7.72
N SER A 126 24.39 -3.34 7.45
CA SER A 126 24.18 -2.10 8.19
C SER A 126 22.85 -1.47 7.78
N TRP A 127 22.08 -1.01 8.77
CA TRP A 127 20.76 -0.43 8.63
C TRP A 127 20.74 0.98 9.21
N TYR A 128 20.41 1.94 8.34
CA TYR A 128 20.32 3.36 8.68
C TYR A 128 18.95 3.75 9.25
N GLY A 129 17.90 2.97 8.95
CA GLY A 129 16.55 3.28 9.40
C GLY A 129 16.33 3.04 10.91
N SER A 130 15.15 3.41 11.37
CA SER A 130 14.71 3.15 12.75
C SER A 130 14.52 1.66 13.05
N LEU A 131 14.50 1.32 14.34
CA LEU A 131 14.14 -0.02 14.84
C LEU A 131 12.72 -0.44 14.41
N TYR A 132 11.78 0.50 14.34
CA TYR A 132 10.39 0.25 13.98
C TYR A 132 10.17 0.10 12.47
N SER A 133 11.16 0.42 11.65
CA SER A 133 11.11 0.34 10.19
C SER A 133 11.95 -0.79 9.61
N ILE A 134 12.37 -1.76 10.44
CA ILE A 134 13.10 -2.94 9.95
C ILE A 134 12.20 -3.70 8.98
N PRO A 135 12.66 -3.98 7.74
CA PRO A 135 11.84 -4.67 6.74
C PRO A 135 11.43 -6.07 7.16
N ASP A 136 10.29 -6.53 6.66
CA ASP A 136 9.80 -7.89 6.87
C ASP A 136 10.86 -8.94 6.45
N GLY A 137 11.01 -9.97 7.28
CA GLY A 137 12.01 -11.01 7.08
C GLY A 137 13.43 -10.62 7.53
N TRP A 138 13.60 -9.49 8.22
CA TRP A 138 14.85 -9.11 8.88
C TRP A 138 14.67 -8.99 10.40
N ALA A 139 15.75 -9.09 11.15
CA ALA A 139 15.77 -8.85 12.59
C ALA A 139 17.02 -8.08 13.00
N ILE A 140 16.92 -7.27 14.06
CA ILE A 140 18.09 -6.63 14.67
C ILE A 140 19.05 -7.68 15.25
N CYS A 141 20.35 -7.42 15.14
CA CYS A 141 21.41 -8.23 15.71
C CYS A 141 21.63 -7.91 17.19
N ASN A 142 20.70 -8.37 18.04
CA ASN A 142 20.72 -8.16 19.49
C ASN A 142 20.71 -9.46 20.30
N GLY A 143 20.99 -10.61 19.68
CA GLY A 143 20.96 -11.93 20.34
C GLY A 143 19.60 -12.62 20.32
N CYS A 144 18.51 -11.91 19.98
CA CYS A 144 17.19 -12.50 19.88
C CYS A 144 16.95 -13.15 18.52
N ARG A 145 15.99 -14.08 18.43
CA ARG A 145 15.56 -14.71 17.17
C ARG A 145 16.70 -15.39 16.39
N GLY A 146 17.74 -15.84 17.10
CA GLY A 146 18.91 -16.50 16.52
C GLY A 146 19.91 -15.55 15.85
N THR A 147 19.78 -14.24 16.02
CA THR A 147 20.78 -13.27 15.55
C THR A 147 21.97 -13.20 16.51
N PRO A 148 23.20 -12.87 16.07
CA PRO A 148 24.27 -12.50 16.98
C PRO A 148 23.94 -11.17 17.67
N ASP A 149 24.48 -10.94 18.87
CA ASP A 149 24.41 -9.63 19.52
C ASP A 149 25.58 -8.74 19.06
N LEU A 150 25.30 -7.79 18.17
CA LEU A 150 26.25 -6.82 17.64
C LEU A 150 26.06 -5.40 18.21
N THR A 151 25.21 -5.23 19.24
CA THR A 151 25.05 -3.93 19.90
C THR A 151 26.38 -3.50 20.52
N ASP A 152 26.79 -2.26 20.23
CA ASP A 152 28.05 -1.62 20.65
C ASP A 152 29.32 -2.39 20.26
N LYS A 153 29.26 -3.19 19.18
CA LYS A 153 30.40 -4.00 18.70
C LYS A 153 30.81 -3.61 17.28
N PHE A 154 32.11 -3.58 17.06
CA PHE A 154 32.69 -3.49 15.73
C PHE A 154 32.91 -4.90 15.17
N VAL A 155 32.49 -5.14 13.92
CA VAL A 155 32.58 -6.46 13.29
C VAL A 155 33.98 -6.67 12.70
N ILE A 156 34.60 -7.79 13.04
CA ILE A 156 35.92 -8.20 12.55
C ILE A 156 35.79 -9.56 11.85
N GLY A 157 36.48 -9.75 10.73
CA GLY A 157 36.51 -11.02 10.00
C GLY A 157 37.11 -12.15 10.84
N SER A 158 36.44 -13.30 10.84
CA SER A 158 36.90 -14.53 11.51
C SER A 158 37.69 -15.44 10.56
N GLY A 159 38.39 -16.43 11.10
CA GLY A 159 39.09 -17.47 10.31
C GLY A 159 40.62 -17.45 10.41
N GLY A 160 41.16 -16.60 11.27
CA GLY A 160 42.60 -16.56 11.58
C GLY A 160 42.81 -16.32 13.06
N LYS A 161 43.27 -15.11 13.42
CA LYS A 161 43.47 -14.69 14.82
C LYS A 161 42.17 -14.73 15.65
N TYR A 162 41.03 -14.47 15.02
CA TYR A 162 39.72 -14.42 15.67
C TYR A 162 38.88 -15.62 15.23
N THR A 163 38.37 -16.38 16.21
CA THR A 163 37.48 -17.52 15.96
C THR A 163 36.05 -17.05 15.73
N TYR A 164 35.24 -17.87 15.07
CA TYR A 164 33.83 -17.56 14.86
C TYR A 164 33.11 -17.27 16.20
N GLY A 165 32.39 -16.15 16.28
CA GLY A 165 31.62 -15.75 17.45
C GLY A 165 32.43 -15.20 18.64
N SER A 166 33.77 -15.09 18.55
CA SER A 166 34.56 -14.50 19.64
C SER A 166 34.28 -13.01 19.79
N THR A 167 34.18 -12.52 21.03
CA THR A 167 34.05 -11.10 21.36
C THR A 167 35.29 -10.60 22.14
N GLY A 168 35.53 -9.29 22.13
CA GLY A 168 36.65 -8.69 22.82
C GLY A 168 36.81 -7.20 22.51
N GLY A 169 37.91 -6.61 22.96
CA GLY A 169 38.17 -5.18 22.85
C GLY A 169 37.69 -4.38 24.05
N LYS A 170 38.07 -3.10 24.08
CA LYS A 170 37.66 -2.13 25.10
C LYS A 170 37.48 -0.76 24.45
N SER A 171 36.54 0.04 24.93
CA SER A 171 36.39 1.45 24.52
C SER A 171 37.36 2.37 25.27
N THR A 172 37.85 1.93 26.43
CA THR A 172 38.81 2.68 27.25
C THR A 172 39.93 1.80 27.79
N ILE A 173 41.07 2.43 28.09
CA ILE A 173 42.22 1.79 28.74
C ILE A 173 42.69 2.64 29.93
N HIS A 174 43.11 1.97 31.01
CA HIS A 174 43.88 2.60 32.08
C HIS A 174 45.35 2.26 31.87
N LEU A 175 46.21 3.28 31.91
CA LEU A 175 47.65 3.06 31.88
C LEU A 175 48.09 2.47 33.22
N THR A 176 48.79 1.34 33.16
CA THR A 176 49.47 0.76 34.31
C THR A 176 50.95 1.13 34.27
N LYS A 177 51.67 0.93 35.39
CA LYS A 177 53.13 1.14 35.45
C LYS A 177 53.87 0.35 34.35
N ASP A 178 53.39 -0.84 34.00
CA ASP A 178 53.98 -1.70 32.97
C ASP A 178 53.81 -1.13 31.55
N ASN A 179 52.87 -0.20 31.34
CA ASN A 179 52.64 0.45 30.05
C ASN A 179 53.45 1.73 29.87
N LEU A 180 54.14 2.21 30.92
CA LEU A 180 54.94 3.42 30.87
C LEU A 180 56.41 3.10 30.58
N PRO A 181 57.11 3.92 29.78
CA PRO A 181 58.55 3.78 29.62
C PRO A 181 59.26 3.98 30.97
N LYS A 182 60.41 3.33 31.14
CA LYS A 182 61.26 3.57 32.32
C LYS A 182 61.68 5.04 32.35
N LEU A 183 61.29 5.76 33.40
CA LEU A 183 61.75 7.12 33.62
C LEU A 183 63.18 7.09 34.18
N GLY A 184 64.02 8.03 33.72
CA GLY A 184 65.37 8.19 34.23
C GLY A 184 65.38 8.65 35.68
N LYS A 185 66.43 8.28 36.44
CA LYS A 185 66.60 8.78 37.81
C LYS A 185 66.96 10.26 37.77
N PHE A 186 66.17 11.10 38.42
CA PHE A 186 66.55 12.48 38.68
C PHE A 186 67.34 12.51 39.99
N GLY A 187 68.66 12.72 39.90
CA GLY A 187 69.53 12.88 41.06
C GLY A 187 69.60 14.34 41.48
N ILE A 188 69.20 14.65 42.70
CA ILE A 188 69.48 15.94 43.34
C ILE A 188 70.61 15.69 44.34
N SER A 189 71.81 16.18 44.02
CA SER A 189 72.90 16.26 44.99
C SER A 189 72.81 17.61 45.70
N SER A 190 72.45 17.62 46.98
CA SER A 190 72.59 18.80 47.84
C SER A 190 73.87 18.66 48.65
N ASP A 191 74.90 19.42 48.30
CA ASP A 191 76.03 19.59 49.20
C ASP A 191 75.63 20.60 50.28
N SER A 192 75.60 20.18 51.54
CA SER A 192 75.37 21.07 52.67
C SER A 192 76.63 21.85 53.00
N HIS A 193 77.06 22.72 52.09
CA HIS A 193 77.87 23.85 52.48
C HIS A 193 76.93 25.04 52.63
N ASN A 194 76.84 25.59 53.84
CA ASN A 194 76.42 26.98 54.01
C ASN A 194 77.38 27.84 53.17
N GLY A 195 77.00 28.11 51.93
CA GLY A 195 77.90 28.72 50.97
C GLY A 195 77.24 28.86 49.61
N LEU A 196 76.60 30.01 49.41
CA LEU A 196 76.73 30.67 48.11
C LEU A 196 78.23 30.65 47.75
N PHE A 197 78.55 30.34 46.49
CA PHE A 197 79.88 30.26 45.87
C PHE A 197 80.57 28.88 45.89
N HIS A 198 80.56 28.24 44.72
CA HIS A 198 81.71 27.43 44.28
C HIS A 198 82.24 27.97 42.95
N HIS A 199 83.54 28.28 42.95
CA HIS A 199 84.33 28.70 41.81
C HIS A 199 84.85 27.48 41.05
N SER A 200 84.54 27.33 39.75
CA SER A 200 85.56 27.28 38.69
C SER A 200 84.94 27.15 37.29
N SER A 201 85.30 28.10 36.42
CA SER A 201 85.39 28.05 34.95
C SER A 201 84.22 27.47 34.13
N ASN A 202 83.41 28.40 33.61
CA ASN A 202 82.60 28.31 32.38
C ASN A 202 81.36 27.40 32.38
N GLY A 203 80.40 27.72 33.24
CA GLY A 203 79.01 27.27 33.08
C GLY A 203 78.10 27.99 34.05
N LEU A 204 77.43 29.05 33.59
CA LEU A 204 76.38 29.72 34.36
C LEU A 204 75.17 28.77 34.50
N VAL A 205 74.96 28.21 35.69
CA VAL A 205 73.70 27.52 36.03
C VAL A 205 72.88 28.46 36.89
N THR A 206 72.02 29.26 36.26
CA THR A 206 70.96 30.00 36.95
C THR A 206 69.73 29.12 37.06
N CYS A 207 69.59 28.38 38.15
CA CYS A 207 68.29 27.84 38.55
C CYS A 207 67.58 28.87 39.44
N GLN A 208 66.87 29.83 38.84
CA GLN A 208 65.81 30.55 39.56
C GLN A 208 64.64 29.58 39.80
N SER A 209 64.73 28.75 40.84
CA SER A 209 63.57 28.00 41.31
C SER A 209 62.75 28.88 42.24
N ARG A 210 61.46 29.08 41.93
CA ARG A 210 60.44 29.69 42.80
C ARG A 210 59.88 28.72 43.86
N TYR A 211 60.50 27.55 44.03
CA TYR A 211 60.02 26.50 44.92
C TYR A 211 61.14 26.01 45.83
N SER A 212 60.97 26.20 47.14
CA SER A 212 61.84 25.69 48.20
C SER A 212 61.31 24.34 48.69
N VAL A 213 62.13 23.29 48.55
CA VAL A 213 61.83 21.95 49.09
C VAL A 213 62.28 21.92 50.55
N TYR A 214 61.34 21.73 51.48
CA TYR A 214 61.63 21.62 52.91
C TYR A 214 61.88 20.15 53.28
N VAL A 215 63.08 19.84 53.79
CA VAL A 215 63.44 18.49 54.25
C VAL A 215 63.69 18.55 55.76
N LYS A 216 63.00 17.72 56.55
CA LYS A 216 63.26 17.59 58.00
C LYS A 216 64.47 16.71 58.22
N ASN A 217 65.58 17.28 58.69
CA ASN A 217 66.73 16.52 59.18
C ASN A 217 66.35 15.80 60.49
N GLY A 218 66.25 14.46 60.44
CA GLY A 218 66.47 13.62 61.61
C GLY A 218 67.98 13.51 61.82
N GLY A 219 68.47 13.85 63.01
CA GLY A 219 69.89 14.10 63.27
C GLY A 219 70.84 12.91 63.06
N ALA A 220 72.13 13.28 63.12
CA ALA A 220 73.38 12.49 62.99
C ALA A 220 73.99 12.47 61.58
N ASP A 221 74.89 13.43 61.33
CA ASP A 221 76.19 13.36 60.65
C ASP A 221 76.40 12.38 59.47
N ASP A 222 75.43 12.26 58.56
CA ASP A 222 75.60 11.46 57.35
C ASP A 222 76.09 12.33 56.18
N TRP A 223 77.39 12.29 55.90
CA TRP A 223 78.02 12.98 54.76
C TRP A 223 77.61 12.32 53.44
N GLY A 224 76.53 12.84 52.87
CA GLY A 224 76.06 12.53 51.52
C GLY A 224 74.74 11.77 51.51
N SER A 225 73.63 12.49 51.64
CA SER A 225 72.30 11.90 51.49
C SER A 225 71.89 11.86 50.02
N ASN A 226 71.97 10.69 49.38
CA ASN A 226 71.37 10.46 48.06
C ASN A 226 69.86 10.30 48.20
N TYR A 227 69.09 11.35 47.90
CA TYR A 227 67.63 11.27 47.89
C TYR A 227 67.11 10.89 46.50
N VAL A 228 66.51 9.70 46.38
CA VAL A 228 65.86 9.25 45.14
C VAL A 228 64.39 9.65 45.21
N ILE A 229 63.98 10.62 44.39
CA ILE A 229 62.56 10.88 44.14
C ILE A 229 62.09 9.80 43.17
N ASP A 230 61.38 8.80 43.68
CA ASP A 230 60.70 7.82 42.83
C ASP A 230 59.48 8.49 42.19
N LEU A 231 59.67 9.04 40.98
CA LEU A 231 58.58 9.54 40.12
C LEU A 231 57.79 8.38 39.46
N ASN A 232 57.75 7.23 40.12
CA ASN A 232 57.30 5.94 39.57
C ASN A 232 55.78 5.79 39.47
N GLU A 233 55.02 6.86 39.68
CA GLU A 233 53.55 6.83 39.65
C GLU A 233 53.03 7.73 38.52
N GLY A 234 52.36 7.10 37.53
CA GLY A 234 51.59 7.83 36.54
C GLY A 234 50.46 8.58 37.23
N MET A 235 50.56 9.90 37.34
CA MET A 235 49.71 10.74 38.18
C MET A 235 48.27 10.98 37.65
N ASN A 236 47.73 10.09 36.81
CA ASN A 236 46.32 10.17 36.44
C ASN A 236 45.75 8.77 36.14
N SER A 237 44.88 8.28 37.01
CA SER A 237 44.19 7.00 36.89
C SER A 237 42.96 7.05 35.96
N SER A 238 42.70 8.19 35.30
CA SER A 238 41.55 8.34 34.41
C SER A 238 41.66 7.45 33.17
N ALA A 239 40.54 6.82 32.80
CA ALA A 239 40.48 5.99 31.61
C ALA A 239 40.67 6.85 30.36
N ILE A 240 41.54 6.41 29.45
CA ILE A 240 41.73 7.03 28.14
C ILE A 240 40.76 6.38 27.16
N ASN A 241 39.92 7.19 26.51
CA ASN A 241 39.07 6.72 25.42
C ASN A 241 39.93 6.40 24.19
N ILE A 242 39.79 5.17 23.69
CA ILE A 242 40.53 4.66 22.52
C ILE A 242 39.63 4.44 21.30
N MET A 243 38.36 4.89 21.35
CA MET A 243 37.45 4.83 20.22
C MET A 243 37.77 5.95 19.21
N ASN A 244 37.92 5.56 17.94
CA ASN A 244 37.91 6.50 16.84
C ASN A 244 36.52 7.19 16.74
N PRO A 245 36.42 8.41 16.17
CA PRO A 245 35.13 8.99 15.82
C PRO A 245 34.29 8.00 14.99
N TYR A 246 33.02 7.82 15.36
CA TYR A 246 32.16 6.81 14.75
C TYR A 246 30.75 7.34 14.49
N TYR A 247 30.07 6.70 13.52
CA TYR A 247 28.65 6.86 13.27
C TYR A 247 27.97 5.50 13.47
N ALA A 248 27.05 5.40 14.43
CA ALA A 248 26.41 4.15 14.79
C ALA A 248 25.22 3.83 13.88
N LEU A 249 25.25 2.65 13.28
CA LEU A 249 24.13 2.05 12.53
C LEU A 249 23.69 0.77 13.23
N TYR A 250 22.43 0.38 13.05
CA TYR A 250 22.00 -0.94 13.46
C TYR A 250 22.57 -2.00 12.53
N TYR A 251 22.87 -3.18 13.05
CA TYR A 251 23.05 -4.36 12.22
C TYR A 251 21.75 -5.16 12.20
N ILE A 252 21.29 -5.53 11.00
CA ILE A 252 20.13 -6.42 10.83
C ILE A 252 20.54 -7.69 10.07
N MET A 253 19.94 -8.81 10.44
CA MET A 253 20.18 -10.12 9.84
C MET A 253 18.95 -10.61 9.11
N LYS A 254 19.15 -11.17 7.91
CA LYS A 254 18.09 -11.83 7.14
C LYS A 254 17.67 -13.11 7.86
N LEU A 255 16.37 -13.20 8.20
CA LEU A 255 15.75 -14.39 8.81
C LEU A 255 15.44 -15.50 7.80
#